data_AF-A9AYT2-F1
#
_entry.id   AF-A9AYT2-F1
#
_cell.length_a   1.000
_cell.length_b   1.000
_cell.length_c   1.000
_cell.angle_alpha   90.00
_cell.angle_beta   90.00
_cell.angle_gamma   90.00
#
_symmetry.space_group_name_H-M   'P 1'
#
loop_
_entity.id
_entity.type
_entity.pdbx_description
1 polymer ?
#
loop_
_entity_poly.entity_id
_entity_poly.type
_entity_poly.pdbx_seq_one_letter_code
_entity_poly.pdbx_strand_id
1 'polypeptide(L)'
;MNTRFLGIPSVVWSMLALVIAAIFVYVWPSDKVPGDTTSIRYLILRWGHTLVWVLIAGFIFLRSVGATSLASLLGGLAGITYLAFIATLVFN
;
A
#
# COMPACT_ATOMS: atom_id res chain seq x y z
N MET A 1 22.95 -1.63 -8.56
CA MET A 1 21.74 -0.80 -8.41
C MET A 1 22.03 0.27 -7.37
N ASN A 2 21.64 1.53 -7.59
CA ASN A 2 21.80 2.57 -6.58
C ASN A 2 20.84 2.25 -5.43
N THR A 3 21.36 1.83 -4.27
CA THR A 3 20.57 1.43 -3.09
C THR A 3 20.06 2.62 -2.29
N ARG A 4 20.16 3.81 -2.88
CA ARG A 4 19.74 5.08 -2.31
C ARG A 4 18.72 5.73 -3.22
N PHE A 5 17.65 6.21 -2.61
CA PHE A 5 16.65 7.05 -3.24
C PHE A 5 16.66 8.41 -2.53
N LEU A 6 16.85 9.49 -3.28
CA LEU A 6 17.00 10.86 -2.75
C LEU A 6 18.11 10.98 -1.69
N GLY A 7 19.23 10.26 -1.88
CA GLY A 7 20.35 10.24 -0.93
C GLY A 7 20.15 9.36 0.31
N ILE A 8 18.93 8.86 0.55
CA ILE A 8 18.57 8.03 1.70
C ILE A 8 18.51 6.54 1.27
N PRO A 9 19.00 5.59 2.09
CA PRO A 9 18.93 4.16 1.75
C PRO A 9 17.49 3.69 1.46
N SER A 10 17.30 2.89 0.40
CA SER A 10 16.00 2.35 0.00
C SER A 10 15.30 1.56 1.12
N VAL A 11 16.07 0.93 2.01
CA VAL A 11 15.52 0.21 3.17
C VAL A 11 14.79 1.16 4.12
N VAL A 12 15.30 2.39 4.32
CA VAL A 12 14.63 3.39 5.16
C VAL A 12 13.28 3.77 4.57
N TRP A 13 13.19 3.90 3.25
CA TRP A 13 11.92 4.15 2.56
C TRP A 13 10.94 2.99 2.67
N SER A 14 11.42 1.75 2.62
CA SER A 14 10.58 0.57 2.86
C SER A 14 10.02 0.56 4.28
N MET A 15 10.85 0.88 5.28
CA MET A 15 10.42 0.98 6.68
C MET A 15 9.40 2.11 6.87
N LEU A 16 9.61 3.27 6.24
CA LEU A 16 8.67 4.38 6.30
C LEU A 16 7.30 3.99 5.72
N ALA A 17 7.28 3.26 4.59
CA ALA A 17 6.04 2.75 4.01
C ALA A 17 5.30 1.81 4.97
N LEU A 18 6.01 0.94 5.71
CA LEU A 18 5.40 0.08 6.74
C LEU A 18 4.85 0.86 7.92
N VAL A 19 5.52 1.94 8.34
CA VAL A 19 5.00 2.84 9.39
C VAL A 19 3.69 3.48 8.94
N ILE A 20 3.60 3.95 7.69
CA ILE A 20 2.37 4.52 7.15
C ILE A 20 1.27 3.45 7.09
N ALA A 21 1.59 2.23 6.67
CA ALA A 21 0.64 1.11 6.70
C ALA A 21 0.08 0.89 8.11
N ALA A 22 0.95 0.83 9.12
CA ALA A 22 0.55 0.66 10.52
C ALA A 22 -0.35 1.81 11.00
N ILE A 23 -0.03 3.06 10.66
CA ILE A 23 -0.87 4.23 10.99
C ILE A 23 -2.27 4.05 10.40
N PHE A 24 -2.39 3.66 9.13
CA PHE A 24 -3.70 3.49 8.48
C PHE A 24 -4.53 2.33 9.06
N VAL A 25 -3.89 1.29 9.60
CA VAL A 25 -4.60 0.23 10.34
C VAL A 25 -5.35 0.82 11.54
N TYR A 26 -4.71 1.71 12.31
CA TYR A 26 -5.30 2.25 13.54
C TYR A 26 -6.11 3.54 13.33
N VAL A 27 -5.70 4.42 12.43
CA VAL A 27 -6.26 5.78 12.28
C VAL A 27 -7.51 5.82 11.41
N TRP A 28 -7.65 4.94 10.42
CA TRP A 28 -8.82 4.95 9.53
C TRP A 28 -9.99 4.19 10.17
N PRO A 29 -11.00 4.85 10.76
CA PRO A 29 -12.02 4.16 11.55
C PRO A 29 -13.02 3.46 10.63
N SER A 30 -13.48 2.29 11.06
CA SER A 30 -14.61 1.55 10.45
C SER A 30 -15.86 2.42 10.33
N ASP A 31 -16.06 3.30 11.33
CA ASP A 31 -17.23 4.16 11.50
C ASP A 31 -17.35 5.24 10.41
N LYS A 32 -16.28 5.49 9.65
CA LYS A 32 -16.30 6.39 8.49
C LYS A 32 -16.73 5.68 7.19
N VAL A 33 -16.92 4.36 7.24
CA VAL A 33 -17.43 3.59 6.11
C VAL A 33 -18.96 3.59 6.18
N PRO A 34 -19.68 4.09 5.16
CA PRO A 34 -21.14 4.16 5.19
C PRO A 34 -21.78 2.80 5.49
N GLY A 35 -22.75 2.77 6.40
CA GLY A 35 -23.37 1.54 6.92
C GLY A 35 -24.08 0.64 5.89
N ASP A 36 -24.32 1.15 4.68
CA ASP A 36 -24.93 0.43 3.55
C ASP A 36 -23.90 -0.21 2.58
N THR A 37 -22.62 -0.26 2.97
CA THR A 37 -21.57 -0.88 2.13
C THR A 37 -21.69 -2.41 2.12
N THR A 38 -21.78 -3.00 0.93
CA THR A 38 -21.60 -4.44 0.73
C THR A 38 -20.29 -4.92 1.37
N SER A 39 -20.25 -6.13 1.94
CA SER A 39 -19.11 -6.66 2.71
C SER A 39 -17.74 -6.55 2.01
N ILE A 40 -17.72 -6.64 0.67
CA ILE A 40 -16.50 -6.50 -0.14
C ILE A 40 -16.02 -5.03 -0.21
N ARG A 41 -16.95 -4.08 -0.34
CA ARG A 41 -16.62 -2.64 -0.39
C ARG A 41 -16.04 -2.18 0.94
N TYR A 42 -16.63 -2.63 2.05
CA TYR A 42 -16.08 -2.39 3.38
C TYR A 42 -14.64 -2.89 3.51
N LEU A 43 -14.35 -4.11 3.02
CA LEU A 43 -13.00 -4.67 3.04
C LEU A 43 -12.02 -3.81 2.24
N ILE A 44 -12.39 -3.39 1.04
CA ILE A 44 -11.55 -2.54 0.18
C ILE A 44 -11.31 -1.18 0.84
N LEU A 45 -12.35 -0.53 1.36
CA LEU A 45 -12.23 0.80 2.00
C LEU A 45 -11.44 0.75 3.31
N ARG A 46 -11.54 -0.34 4.07
CA ARG A 46 -10.85 -0.50 5.35
C ARG A 46 -9.37 -0.89 5.20
N TRP A 47 -9.07 -1.77 4.24
CA TRP A 47 -7.75 -2.41 4.13
C TRP A 47 -7.00 -2.10 2.85
N GLY A 48 -7.67 -1.60 1.81
CA GLY A 48 -7.06 -1.34 0.50
C GLY A 48 -5.88 -0.38 0.60
N HIS A 49 -6.03 0.73 1.33
CA HIS A 49 -4.94 1.69 1.49
C HIS A 49 -3.75 1.11 2.27
N THR A 50 -4.01 0.37 3.36
CA THR A 50 -2.96 -0.34 4.10
C THR A 50 -2.22 -1.34 3.21
N LEU A 51 -2.96 -2.11 2.42
CA LEU A 51 -2.40 -3.11 1.51
C LEU A 51 -1.49 -2.47 0.46
N VAL A 52 -1.87 -1.30 -0.08
CA VAL A 52 -1.01 -0.53 -1.00
C VAL A 52 0.33 -0.20 -0.36
N TRP A 53 0.33 0.32 0.87
CA TRP A 53 1.58 0.67 1.57
C TRP A 53 2.46 -0.55 1.86
N VAL A 54 1.86 -1.70 2.21
CA VAL A 54 2.60 -2.96 2.39
C VAL A 54 3.22 -3.43 1.07
N LEU A 55 2.48 -3.37 -0.04
CA LEU A 55 2.98 -3.74 -1.36
C LEU A 55 4.10 -2.80 -1.83
N ILE A 56 4.00 -1.50 -1.57
CA ILE A 56 5.06 -0.52 -1.84
C ILE A 56 6.30 -0.83 -1.00
N ALA A 57 6.14 -1.12 0.29
CA ALA A 57 7.26 -1.49 1.15
C ALA A 57 8.01 -2.72 0.62
N GLY A 58 7.25 -3.75 0.22
CA GLY A 58 7.80 -4.96 -0.41
C GLY A 58 8.49 -4.67 -1.74
N PHE A 59 7.90 -3.84 -2.60
CA PHE A 59 8.52 -3.40 -3.85
C PHE A 59 9.89 -2.74 -3.63
N ILE A 60 9.95 -1.77 -2.71
CA ILE A 60 11.18 -1.04 -2.42
C ILE A 60 12.24 -1.98 -1.82
N PHE A 61 11.85 -2.83 -0.88
CA PHE A 61 12.75 -3.79 -0.25
C PHE A 61 13.32 -4.80 -1.25
N LEU A 62 12.46 -5.45 -2.03
CA LEU A 62 12.88 -6.45 -3.02
C LEU A 62 13.79 -5.84 -4.10
N ARG A 63 13.51 -4.60 -4.49
CA ARG A 63 14.37 -3.87 -5.43
C ARG A 63 15.74 -3.54 -4.81
N SER A 64 15.81 -3.32 -3.50
CA SER A 64 17.07 -3.08 -2.79
C SER A 64 17.97 -4.31 -2.68
N VAL A 65 17.39 -5.51 -2.65
CA VAL A 65 18.13 -6.79 -2.61
C VAL A 65 18.34 -7.42 -4.00
N GLY A 66 17.97 -6.71 -5.07
CA GLY A 66 18.18 -7.14 -6.47
C GLY A 66 17.10 -8.06 -7.04
N ALA A 67 16.02 -8.35 -6.30
CA ALA A 67 14.90 -9.19 -6.75
C ALA A 67 13.93 -8.43 -7.67
N THR A 68 14.42 -8.05 -8.85
CA THR A 68 13.77 -7.08 -9.75
C THR A 68 12.41 -7.54 -10.28
N SER A 69 12.27 -8.81 -10.69
CA SER A 69 11.01 -9.33 -11.25
C SER A 69 9.87 -9.33 -10.22
N LEU A 70 10.16 -9.81 -9.00
CA LEU A 70 9.18 -9.86 -7.92
C LEU A 70 8.85 -8.44 -7.42
N ALA A 71 9.84 -7.55 -7.38
CA ALA A 71 9.59 -6.14 -7.09
C ALA A 71 8.59 -5.54 -8.11
N SER A 72 8.84 -5.69 -9.41
CA SER A 72 7.94 -5.15 -10.45
C SER A 72 6.52 -5.71 -10.34
N LEU A 73 6.36 -7.00 -9.98
CA LEU A 73 5.05 -7.59 -9.70
C LEU A 73 4.35 -6.90 -8.52
N LEU A 74 5.04 -6.73 -7.39
CA LEU A 74 4.47 -6.03 -6.22
C LEU A 74 4.13 -4.58 -6.54
N GLY A 75 4.94 -3.88 -7.32
CA GLY A 75 4.66 -2.52 -7.77
C GLY A 75 3.39 -2.45 -8.64
N GLY A 76 3.22 -3.40 -9.56
CA GLY A 76 2.00 -3.51 -10.37
C GLY A 76 0.76 -3.79 -9.51
N LEU A 77 0.86 -4.74 -8.57
CA LEU A 77 -0.22 -5.05 -7.63
C LEU A 77 -0.56 -3.86 -6.72
N ALA A 78 0.43 -3.09 -6.26
CA ALA A 78 0.20 -1.88 -5.49
C ALA A 78 -0.62 -0.86 -6.28
N GLY A 79 -0.29 -0.65 -7.56
CA GLY A 79 -1.04 0.22 -8.46
C GLY A 79 -2.48 -0.22 -8.63
N ILE A 80 -2.71 -1.51 -8.94
CA ILE A 80 -4.06 -2.07 -9.12
C ILE A 80 -4.88 -1.93 -7.83
N THR A 81 -4.29 -2.25 -6.68
CA THR A 81 -4.95 -2.16 -5.37
C THR A 81 -5.33 -0.72 -5.05
N TYR A 82 -4.45 0.24 -5.36
CA TYR A 82 -4.73 1.66 -5.15
C TYR A 82 -5.86 2.16 -6.04
N LEU A 83 -5.87 1.76 -7.32
CA LEU A 83 -6.96 2.11 -8.24
C LEU A 83 -8.30 1.54 -7.78
N ALA A 84 -8.32 0.27 -7.33
CA ALA A 84 -9.52 -0.35 -6.77
C ALA A 84 -10.00 0.37 -5.50
N PHE A 85 -9.08 0.76 -4.62
CA PHE A 85 -9.37 1.56 -3.43
C PHE A 85 -9.98 2.92 -3.79
N ILE A 86 -9.36 3.67 -4.71
CA ILE A 86 -9.86 4.99 -5.14
C ILE A 86 -11.20 4.88 -5.84
N ALA A 87 -11.37 3.92 -6.75
CA ALA A 87 -12.65 3.70 -7.43
C ALA A 87 -13.75 3.40 -6.40
N THR A 88 -13.48 2.53 -5.42
CA THR A 88 -14.44 2.22 -4.37
C THR A 88 -14.68 3.44 -3.48
N LEU A 89 -13.67 4.25 -3.17
CA LEU A 89 -13.83 5.47 -2.36
C LEU A 89 -14.67 6.54 -3.06
N VAL A 90 -14.56 6.66 -4.38
CA VAL A 90 -15.23 7.69 -5.18
C VAL A 90 -16.66 7.28 -5.57
N PHE A 91 -16.89 6.00 -5.87
CA PHE A 91 -18.18 5.49 -6.36
C PHE A 91 -19.02 4.78 -5.30
N ASN A 92 -18.62 4.82 -4.03
CA ASN A 92 -19.39 4.29 -2.91
C ASN A 92 -20.20 5.36 -2.20
#